data_AF-K2DZ58-F1
#
_entry.id   AF-K2DZ58-F1
#
_cell.length_a   1.000
_cell.length_b   1.000
_cell.length_c   1.000
_cell.angle_alpha   90.00
_cell.angle_beta   90.00
_cell.angle_gamma   90.00
#
_symmetry.space_group_name_H-M   'P 1'
#
loop_
_entity.id
_entity.type
_entity.pdbx_description
1 polymer ?
#
loop_
_entity_poly.entity_id
_entity_poly.type
_entity_poly.pdbx_seq_one_letter_code
_entity_poly.pdbx_strand_id
1 'polypeptide(L)'
;MKLKEAVDLIWENRKYDTKSEYEALSHLNEEVAESLKALSRGDKETTQAELEDALSCLFIALKVLNIDPEEVIHRQINRMKTQQDRTMHIFSNKVEIRVGDEVRGGWAIWSADDLKEAQKMAREFKCKIIQEEENQFNMEVFANARTNQA
;
A
#
# COMPACT_ATOMS: atom_id res chain seq x y z
N MET A 1 9.80 0.33 28.97
CA MET A 1 10.91 0.85 28.14
C MET A 1 10.31 1.62 26.98
N LYS A 2 10.81 2.83 26.70
CA LYS A 2 10.38 3.59 25.51
C LYS A 2 11.04 3.02 24.25
N LEU A 3 10.48 3.28 23.07
CA LEU A 3 11.00 2.73 21.82
C LEU A 3 12.45 3.18 21.58
N LYS A 4 12.72 4.48 21.73
CA LYS A 4 14.08 5.02 21.57
C LYS A 4 15.09 4.35 22.51
N GLU A 5 14.73 4.18 23.78
CA GLU A 5 15.55 3.46 24.77
C GLU A 5 15.80 2.00 24.35
N ALA A 6 14.78 1.33 23.79
CA ALA A 6 14.91 -0.04 23.30
C ALA A 6 15.92 -0.13 22.14
N VAL A 7 15.85 0.80 21.18
CA VAL A 7 16.78 0.85 20.05
C VAL A 7 18.20 1.13 20.51
N ASP A 8 18.38 2.02 21.49
CA ASP A 8 19.69 2.29 22.07
C ASP A 8 20.27 1.07 22.79
N LEU A 9 19.46 0.34 23.57
CA LEU A 9 19.90 -0.90 24.22
C LEU A 9 20.23 -2.01 23.20
N ILE A 10 19.43 -2.18 22.15
CA ILE A 10 19.74 -3.13 21.07
C ILE A 10 21.07 -2.77 20.41
N TRP A 11 21.28 -1.49 20.13
CA TRP A 11 22.52 -1.01 19.55
C TRP A 11 23.73 -1.29 20.45
N GLU A 12 23.61 -1.06 21.75
CA GLU A 12 24.69 -1.28 22.72
C GLU A 12 25.01 -2.77 22.91
N ASN A 13 24.02 -3.65 22.76
CA ASN A 13 24.14 -5.10 22.98
C ASN A 13 24.27 -5.91 21.69
N ARG A 14 24.45 -5.25 20.53
CA ARG A 14 24.54 -5.93 19.23
C ARG A 14 25.70 -6.94 19.20
N LYS A 15 25.44 -8.11 18.61
CA LYS A 15 26.41 -9.22 18.53
C LYS A 15 27.52 -8.97 17.50
N TYR A 16 27.30 -8.07 16.55
CA TYR A 16 28.22 -7.77 15.46
C TYR A 16 28.40 -6.25 15.33
N ASP A 17 29.60 -5.84 14.91
CA ASP A 17 29.86 -4.46 14.55
C ASP A 17 29.54 -4.28 13.07
N THR A 18 28.72 -3.29 12.73
CA THR A 18 28.37 -3.00 11.34
C THR A 18 29.02 -1.69 10.93
N LYS A 19 29.77 -1.71 9.84
CA LYS A 19 30.64 -0.60 9.42
C LYS A 19 30.07 0.17 8.23
N SER A 20 28.95 -0.29 7.68
CA SER A 20 28.31 0.34 6.52
C SER A 20 26.80 0.10 6.50
N GLU A 21 26.08 1.00 5.82
CA GLU A 21 24.66 0.87 5.54
C GLU A 21 24.33 -0.44 4.80
N TYR A 22 25.20 -0.83 3.85
CA TYR A 22 25.05 -2.08 3.09
C TYR A 22 25.09 -3.31 3.99
N GLU A 23 26.07 -3.37 4.89
CA GLU A 23 26.24 -4.50 5.82
C GLU A 23 25.04 -4.61 6.77
N ALA A 24 24.56 -3.50 7.33
CA ALA A 24 23.39 -3.49 8.20
C ALA A 24 22.12 -3.98 7.49
N LEU A 25 21.90 -3.56 6.24
CA LEU A 25 20.78 -4.04 5.43
C LEU A 25 20.95 -5.50 4.98
N SER A 26 22.18 -5.95 4.73
CA SER A 26 22.48 -7.33 4.37
C SER A 26 22.12 -8.29 5.51
N HIS A 27 22.47 -7.95 6.75
CA HIS A 27 22.08 -8.75 7.93
C HIS A 27 20.56 -8.79 8.10
N LEU A 28 19.87 -7.65 8.01
CA LEU A 28 18.40 -7.64 8.03
C LEU A 28 17.80 -8.56 6.96
N ASN A 29 18.35 -8.54 5.74
CA ASN A 29 17.88 -9.38 4.66
C ASN A 29 18.11 -10.88 4.93
N GLU A 30 19.22 -11.24 5.58
CA GLU A 30 19.55 -12.60 6.01
C GLU A 30 18.52 -13.13 7.00
N GLU A 31 18.29 -12.43 8.12
CA GLU A 31 17.34 -12.86 9.17
C GLU A 31 15.91 -13.05 8.61
N VAL A 32 15.46 -12.15 7.73
CA VAL A 32 14.16 -12.27 7.06
C VAL A 32 14.11 -13.50 6.15
N ALA A 33 15.20 -13.81 5.44
CA ALA A 33 15.28 -14.99 4.58
C ALA A 33 15.27 -16.29 5.41
N GLU A 34 15.91 -16.30 6.58
CA GLU A 34 15.91 -17.44 7.50
C GLU A 34 14.53 -17.67 8.11
N SER A 35 13.84 -16.60 8.53
CA SER A 35 12.46 -16.66 9.00
C SER A 35 11.52 -17.25 7.93
N LEU A 36 11.65 -16.80 6.67
CA LEU A 36 10.85 -17.32 5.56
C LEU A 36 11.16 -18.80 5.25
N LYS A 37 12.45 -19.18 5.31
CA LYS A 37 12.91 -20.55 5.13
C LYS A 37 12.35 -21.47 6.22
N ALA A 38 12.38 -21.05 7.48
CA ALA A 38 11.77 -21.79 8.60
C ALA A 38 10.26 -21.95 8.41
N LEU A 39 9.56 -20.87 8.02
CA LEU A 39 8.13 -20.89 7.77
C LEU A 39 7.76 -21.89 6.68
N SER A 40 8.54 -21.94 5.58
CA SER A 40 8.32 -22.89 4.49
C SER A 40 8.42 -24.37 4.91
N ARG A 41 9.10 -24.64 6.03
CA ARG A 41 9.27 -25.99 6.60
C ARG A 41 8.21 -26.31 7.66
N GLY A 42 7.33 -25.36 7.98
CA GLY A 42 6.34 -25.48 9.05
C GLY A 42 6.93 -25.32 10.46
N ASP A 43 8.17 -24.84 10.57
CA ASP A 43 8.84 -24.65 11.85
C ASP A 43 8.50 -23.27 12.43
N LYS A 44 7.42 -23.22 13.20
CA LYS A 44 6.88 -21.97 13.76
C LYS A 44 7.79 -21.36 14.83
N GLU A 45 8.45 -22.18 15.63
CA GLU A 45 9.33 -21.71 16.72
C GLU A 45 10.54 -20.99 16.12
N THR A 46 11.25 -21.64 15.19
CA THR A 46 12.36 -21.01 14.48
C THR A 46 11.89 -19.78 13.70
N THR A 47 10.73 -19.85 13.01
CA THR A 47 10.17 -18.68 12.30
C THR A 47 10.05 -17.46 13.21
N GLN A 48 9.57 -17.65 14.45
CA GLN A 48 9.41 -16.57 15.43
C GLN A 48 10.77 -16.04 15.90
N ALA A 49 11.71 -16.93 16.24
CA ALA A 49 13.04 -16.54 16.66
C ALA A 49 13.77 -15.70 15.60
N GLU A 50 13.80 -16.15 14.34
CA GLU A 50 14.44 -15.40 13.26
C GLU A 50 13.74 -14.06 12.97
N LEU A 51 12.43 -13.97 13.22
CA LEU A 51 11.71 -12.71 13.06
C LEU A 51 12.06 -11.70 14.17
N GLU A 52 12.35 -12.17 15.38
CA GLU A 52 12.87 -11.35 16.48
C GLU A 52 14.31 -10.88 16.21
N ASP A 53 15.14 -11.74 15.63
CA ASP A 53 16.48 -11.36 15.17
C ASP A 53 16.42 -10.34 14.03
N ALA A 54 15.48 -10.51 13.08
CA ALA A 54 15.21 -9.53 12.03
C ALA A 54 14.75 -8.17 12.59
N LEU A 55 13.94 -8.15 13.66
CA LEU A 55 13.53 -6.92 14.33
C LEU A 55 14.75 -6.17 14.91
N SER A 56 15.67 -6.90 15.54
CA SER A 56 16.90 -6.33 16.08
C SER A 56 17.76 -5.74 14.95
N CYS A 57 17.93 -6.48 13.85
CA CYS A 57 18.65 -6.01 12.66
C CYS A 57 17.99 -4.79 12.02
N LEU A 58 16.65 -4.70 12.01
CA LEU A 58 15.93 -3.53 11.52
C LEU A 58 16.28 -2.29 12.37
N PHE A 59 16.26 -2.39 13.69
CA PHE A 59 16.61 -1.26 14.56
C PHE A 59 18.07 -0.83 14.42
N ILE A 60 18.98 -1.79 14.23
CA ILE A 60 20.39 -1.51 13.92
C ILE A 60 20.48 -0.75 12.59
N ALA A 61 19.81 -1.22 11.53
CA ALA A 61 19.81 -0.56 10.22
C ALA A 61 19.22 0.85 10.27
N LEU A 62 18.12 1.06 11.00
CA LEU A 62 17.55 2.40 11.21
C LEU A 62 18.58 3.34 11.86
N LYS A 63 19.32 2.86 12.85
CA LYS A 63 20.35 3.67 13.53
C LYS A 63 21.53 4.02 12.61
N VAL A 64 22.01 3.05 11.82
CA VAL A 64 23.09 3.28 10.83
C VAL A 64 22.66 4.29 9.76
N LEU A 65 21.41 4.22 9.30
CA LEU A 65 20.84 5.11 8.30
C LEU A 65 20.35 6.45 8.88
N ASN A 66 20.56 6.69 10.19
CA ASN A 66 20.08 7.89 10.90
C ASN A 66 18.56 8.13 10.76
N ILE A 67 17.77 7.06 10.78
CA ILE A 67 16.31 7.11 10.71
C ILE A 67 15.74 7.04 12.13
N ASP A 68 14.95 8.05 12.52
CA ASP A 68 14.20 8.00 13.77
C ASP A 68 13.03 7.01 13.69
N PRO A 69 12.97 5.99 14.56
CA PRO A 69 11.95 4.96 14.53
C PRO A 69 10.56 5.47 14.94
N GLU A 70 10.45 6.43 15.87
CA GLU A 70 9.17 6.99 16.27
C GLU A 70 8.60 7.85 15.13
N GLU A 71 9.43 8.67 14.49
CA GLU A 71 9.01 9.44 13.34
C GLU A 71 8.57 8.56 12.16
N VAL A 72 9.30 7.48 11.86
CA VAL A 72 8.93 6.60 10.74
C VAL A 72 7.62 5.89 11.02
N ILE A 73 7.38 5.45 12.26
CA ILE A 73 6.10 4.85 12.67
C ILE A 73 4.97 5.86 12.48
N HIS A 74 5.13 7.10 12.94
CA HIS A 74 4.14 8.15 12.74
C HIS A 74 3.85 8.41 11.25
N ARG A 75 4.90 8.50 10.41
CA ARG A 75 4.75 8.67 8.96
C ARG A 75 4.01 7.48 8.32
N GLN A 76 4.33 6.25 8.70
CA GLN A 76 3.67 5.06 8.16
C GLN A 76 2.21 4.98 8.60
N ILE A 77 1.90 5.23 9.87
CA ILE A 77 0.51 5.26 10.39
C ILE A 77 -0.30 6.31 9.63
N ASN A 78 0.25 7.52 9.48
CA ASN A 78 -0.42 8.57 8.73
C ASN A 78 -0.66 8.14 7.29
N ARG A 79 0.36 7.60 6.60
CA ARG A 79 0.22 7.07 5.25
C ARG A 79 -0.87 6.01 5.16
N MET A 80 -0.92 5.06 6.09
CA MET A 80 -1.93 4.00 6.10
C MET A 80 -3.35 4.54 6.32
N LYS A 81 -3.50 5.59 7.16
CA LYS A 81 -4.78 6.26 7.39
C LYS A 81 -5.22 7.14 6.22
N THR A 82 -4.28 7.82 5.58
CA THR A 82 -4.54 8.76 4.48
C THR A 82 -4.47 8.11 3.12
N GLN A 83 -4.10 6.83 3.03
CA GLN A 83 -4.13 6.07 1.79
C GLN A 83 -5.58 5.85 1.42
N GLN A 84 -6.09 6.79 0.63
CA GLN A 84 -7.43 6.71 0.07
C GLN A 84 -7.50 5.51 -0.86
N ASP A 85 -8.63 4.82 -0.83
CA ASP A 85 -8.90 3.73 -1.74
C ASP A 85 -8.80 4.25 -3.17
N ARG A 86 -8.04 3.52 -3.99
CA ARG A 86 -8.03 3.73 -5.43
C ARG A 86 -9.12 2.85 -6.01
N THR A 87 -10.13 3.47 -6.61
CA THR A 87 -11.22 2.75 -7.25
C THR A 87 -11.20 3.04 -8.75
N MET A 88 -11.52 2.03 -9.55
CA MET A 88 -11.79 2.21 -10.96
C MET A 88 -13.29 1.98 -11.17
N HIS A 89 -14.00 3.06 -11.44
CA HIS A 89 -15.42 3.06 -11.75
C HIS A 89 -15.60 2.83 -13.24
N ILE A 90 -16.29 1.76 -13.60
CA ILE A 90 -16.55 1.38 -14.98
C ILE A 90 -18.02 1.65 -15.27
N PHE A 91 -18.25 2.54 -16.24
CA PHE A 91 -19.55 2.88 -16.80
C PHE A 91 -19.70 2.24 -18.19
N SER A 92 -20.90 2.35 -18.78
CA SER A 92 -21.20 1.88 -20.13
C SER A 92 -20.29 2.50 -21.21
N ASN A 93 -19.90 3.76 -21.04
CA ASN A 93 -19.19 4.55 -22.06
C ASN A 93 -17.83 5.12 -21.61
N LYS A 94 -17.43 4.90 -20.36
CA LYS A 94 -16.17 5.45 -19.82
C LYS A 94 -15.70 4.69 -18.59
N VAL A 95 -14.45 4.94 -18.22
CA VAL A 95 -13.93 4.62 -16.90
C VAL A 95 -13.42 5.87 -16.20
N GLU A 96 -13.48 5.85 -14.88
CA GLU A 96 -12.91 6.86 -14.01
C GLU A 96 -12.03 6.20 -12.95
N ILE A 97 -10.81 6.70 -12.80
CA ILE A 97 -9.94 6.37 -11.67
C ILE A 97 -10.20 7.41 -10.58
N ARG A 98 -10.66 6.95 -9.42
CA ARG A 98 -10.87 7.79 -8.24
C ARG A 98 -9.88 7.46 -7.15
N VAL A 99 -9.49 8.49 -6.40
CA VAL A 99 -8.69 8.38 -5.19
C VAL A 99 -9.53 9.02 -4.09
N GLY A 100 -10.16 8.20 -3.26
CA GLY A 100 -11.27 8.64 -2.42
C GLY A 100 -12.45 9.10 -3.29
N ASP A 101 -12.98 10.29 -3.02
CA ASP A 101 -14.13 10.85 -3.76
C ASP A 101 -13.72 11.66 -5.00
N GLU A 102 -12.42 11.83 -5.25
CA GLU A 102 -11.93 12.69 -6.33
C GLU A 102 -11.58 11.89 -7.59
N VAL A 103 -12.10 12.31 -8.75
CA VAL A 103 -11.73 11.76 -10.06
C VAL A 103 -10.35 12.26 -10.44
N ARG A 104 -9.37 11.35 -10.54
CA ARG A 104 -7.97 11.64 -10.87
C ARG A 104 -7.61 11.33 -12.32
N GLY A 105 -8.49 10.65 -13.05
CA GLY A 105 -8.31 10.37 -14.47
C GLY A 105 -9.48 9.54 -15.01
N GLY A 106 -9.55 9.42 -16.32
CA GLY A 106 -10.58 8.63 -16.98
C GLY A 106 -10.43 8.65 -18.49
N TRP A 107 -11.03 7.68 -19.16
CA TRP A 107 -11.07 7.61 -20.62
C TRP A 107 -12.38 6.98 -21.07
N ALA A 108 -12.75 7.23 -22.32
CA ALA A 108 -13.94 6.65 -22.92
C ALA A 108 -13.72 5.17 -23.27
N ILE A 109 -14.77 4.36 -23.11
CA ILE A 109 -14.85 2.98 -23.59
C ILE A 109 -15.69 2.97 -24.85
N TRP A 110 -15.19 2.32 -25.90
CA TRP A 110 -15.89 2.18 -27.19
C TRP A 110 -16.13 0.73 -27.57
N SER A 111 -15.48 -0.21 -26.87
CA SER A 111 -15.49 -1.62 -27.20
C SER A 111 -15.30 -2.52 -25.98
N ALA A 112 -15.58 -3.81 -26.16
CA ALA A 112 -15.30 -4.83 -25.15
C ALA A 112 -13.80 -5.02 -24.88
N ASP A 113 -12.93 -4.64 -25.80
CA ASP A 113 -11.48 -4.73 -25.60
C ASP A 113 -10.97 -3.60 -24.70
N ASP A 114 -11.51 -2.38 -24.83
CA ASP A 114 -11.22 -1.26 -23.90
C ASP A 114 -11.58 -1.63 -22.45
N LEU A 115 -12.67 -2.40 -22.27
CA LEU A 115 -13.09 -2.90 -20.95
C LEU A 115 -12.07 -3.89 -20.37
N LYS A 116 -11.53 -4.81 -21.18
CA LYS A 116 -10.50 -5.75 -20.73
C LYS A 116 -9.21 -5.03 -20.35
N GLU A 117 -8.81 -4.02 -21.13
CA GLU A 117 -7.65 -3.20 -20.82
C GLU A 117 -7.84 -2.42 -19.52
N ALA A 118 -9.02 -1.84 -19.30
CA ALA A 118 -9.36 -1.18 -18.04
C ALA A 118 -9.25 -2.15 -16.85
N GLN A 119 -9.79 -3.36 -16.96
CA GLN A 119 -9.68 -4.38 -15.90
C GLN A 119 -8.23 -4.80 -15.63
N LYS A 120 -7.40 -4.91 -16.68
CA LYS A 120 -5.97 -5.20 -16.55
C LYS A 120 -5.25 -4.07 -15.80
N MET A 121 -5.46 -2.82 -16.23
CA MET A 121 -4.88 -1.65 -15.58
C MET A 121 -5.32 -1.53 -14.11
N ALA A 122 -6.59 -1.79 -13.80
CA ALA A 122 -7.07 -1.80 -12.42
C ALA A 122 -6.26 -2.77 -11.53
N ARG A 123 -5.91 -3.96 -12.04
CA ARG A 123 -5.07 -4.92 -11.29
C ARG A 123 -3.65 -4.40 -11.10
N GLU A 124 -3.05 -3.85 -12.15
CA GLU A 124 -1.68 -3.29 -12.11
C GLU A 124 -1.57 -2.14 -11.11
N PHE A 125 -2.55 -1.23 -11.09
CA PHE A 125 -2.60 -0.10 -10.16
C PHE A 125 -3.17 -0.45 -8.77
N LYS A 126 -3.58 -1.70 -8.56
CA LYS A 126 -4.25 -2.19 -7.34
C LYS A 126 -5.51 -1.39 -7.01
N CYS A 127 -6.29 -1.03 -8.03
CA CYS A 127 -7.58 -0.39 -7.88
C CYS A 127 -8.67 -1.44 -7.61
N LYS A 128 -9.60 -1.12 -6.70
CA LYS A 128 -10.86 -1.86 -6.57
C LYS A 128 -11.75 -1.50 -7.78
N ILE A 129 -12.27 -2.49 -8.48
CA ILE A 129 -13.19 -2.24 -9.60
C ILE A 129 -14.60 -2.08 -9.06
N ILE A 130 -15.28 -1.01 -9.46
CA ILE A 130 -16.69 -0.75 -9.16
C ILE A 130 -17.41 -0.65 -10.50
N GLN A 131 -18.39 -1.53 -10.71
CA GLN A 131 -19.30 -1.43 -11.86
C GLN A 131 -20.41 -0.46 -11.46
N GLU A 132 -20.54 0.62 -12.21
CA GLU A 132 -21.58 1.61 -12.00
C GLU A 132 -22.76 1.26 -12.90
N GLU A 133 -23.90 0.90 -12.30
CA GLU A 133 -25.16 0.81 -13.03
C GLU A 133 -25.60 2.24 -13.40
N GLU A 134 -26.05 2.45 -14.64
CA GLU A 134 -26.56 3.76 -15.05
C GLU A 134 -27.75 4.15 -14.17
N ASN A 135 -27.52 5.01 -13.19
CA ASN A 135 -28.60 5.68 -12.48
C ASN A 135 -29.34 6.55 -13.49
N GLN A 136 -30.56 6.12 -13.86
CA GLN A 136 -31.49 6.79 -14.77
C GLN A 136 -32.05 8.12 -14.22
N PHE A 137 -31.26 8.90 -13.49
CA PHE A 137 -31.65 10.22 -12.97
C PHE A 137 -31.00 11.33 -13.79
N ASN A 138 -31.44 11.51 -15.04
CA ASN A 138 -31.23 12.77 -15.78
C ASN A 138 -32.14 12.98 -17.00
N MET A 139 -33.22 12.21 -17.15
CA MET A 139 -34.17 12.39 -18.26
C MET A 139 -35.37 13.31 -17.93
N GLU A 140 -35.66 13.60 -16.65
CA GLU A 140 -36.84 14.41 -16.29
C GLU A 140 -36.62 15.93 -16.41
N VAL A 141 -35.38 16.42 -16.40
CA VAL A 141 -35.10 17.87 -16.49
C VAL A 141 -35.32 18.41 -17.90
N PHE A 142 -35.19 17.57 -18.94
CA PHE A 142 -35.41 17.98 -20.34
C PHE A 142 -36.84 17.77 -20.85
N ALA A 143 -37.68 17.02 -20.12
CA ALA A 143 -39.10 16.86 -20.47
C ALA A 143 -39.93 18.10 -20.11
N ASN A 144 -39.58 18.81 -19.03
CA ASN A 144 -40.31 19.98 -18.56
C ASN A 144 -39.93 21.31 -19.24
N ALA A 145 -38.89 21.32 -20.09
CA ALA A 145 -38.48 22.52 -20.83
C ALA A 145 -39.22 22.69 -22.18
N ARG A 146 -39.94 21.65 -22.66
CA ARG A 146 -40.66 21.69 -23.95
C ARG A 146 -42.15 22.04 -23.85
N THR A 147 -42.69 22.21 -22.64
CA THR A 147 -44.11 22.52 -22.41
C THR A 147 -44.42 23.99 -22.12
N ASN A 148 -43.41 24.86 -22.01
CA ASN A 148 -43.59 26.29 -21.73
C ASN A 148 -43.24 27.20 -22.91
N GLN A 149 -43.60 26.80 -24.13
CA GLN A 149 -43.73 27.73 -25.27
C GLN A 149 -45.06 27.42 -25.97
N ALA A 150 -46.12 28.08 -25.48
CA ALA A 150 -47.39 28.24 -26.14
C ALA A 150 -47.69 29.75 -26.20
#